data_AF-A0A401TBG6-F1
#
_entry.id   AF-A0A401TBG6-F1
#
_cell.length_a   1.000
_cell.length_b   1.000
_cell.length_c   1.000
_cell.angle_alpha   90.00
_cell.angle_beta   90.00
_cell.angle_gamma   90.00
#
_symmetry.space_group_name_H-M   'P 1'
#
loop_
_entity.id
_entity.type
_entity.pdbx_description
1 polymer ?
#
loop_
_entity_poly.entity_id
_entity_poly.type
_entity_poly.pdbx_seq_one_letter_code
_entity_poly.pdbx_strand_id
1 'polypeptide(L)'
;MEAPAARTEMLELADEAFRAMNYELAADIYECQLLELGPQRALYLSKAGALTRCGRFTEAFEAYRSAAELERLRPEDLSDLLDCIAANVRLKEALPQAAGRLRHGGPGQEKEEEAAASEPLSCRICLELLFEPVSLPCGHTFCRRCVEEETVTECKVCPLSPAGAGAGAASSSSSPAKPRAHLGLTVILCNLLEKWFPLECRARRLQLEAATLAEHGDYTAALGLCEQALSLGKGSGAGGPAPVPG
;
A
#
# COMPACT_ATOMS: atom_id res chain seq x y z
N MET A 1 -28.44 33.56 15.85
CA MET A 1 -28.81 32.31 16.54
C MET A 1 -29.46 31.38 15.51
N GLU A 2 -28.70 30.89 14.55
CA GLU A 2 -29.19 29.82 13.67
C GLU A 2 -29.13 28.48 14.41
N ALA A 3 -30.22 27.74 14.27
CA ALA A 3 -30.71 26.82 15.27
C ALA A 3 -30.05 25.42 15.19
N PRO A 4 -29.94 24.69 16.31
CA PRO A 4 -29.46 23.30 16.35
C PRO A 4 -30.16 22.35 15.37
N ALA A 5 -31.39 22.66 14.94
CA ALA A 5 -32.11 21.93 13.91
C ALA A 5 -31.40 21.98 12.54
N ALA A 6 -31.01 23.17 12.07
CA ALA A 6 -30.34 23.34 10.78
C ALA A 6 -28.99 22.59 10.71
N ARG A 7 -28.29 22.49 11.84
CA ARG A 7 -27.02 21.73 11.96
C ARG A 7 -27.25 20.22 11.83
N THR A 8 -28.35 19.73 12.39
CA THR A 8 -28.72 18.31 12.32
C THR A 8 -29.16 17.97 10.90
N GLU A 9 -29.95 18.83 10.27
CA GLU A 9 -30.38 18.71 8.87
C GLU A 9 -29.20 18.64 7.89
N MET A 10 -28.16 19.45 8.10
CA MET A 10 -26.96 19.43 7.24
C MET A 10 -26.16 18.12 7.37
N LEU A 11 -26.11 17.53 8.57
CA LEU A 11 -25.45 16.22 8.76
C LEU A 11 -26.26 15.09 8.12
N GLU A 12 -27.60 15.12 8.25
CA GLU A 12 -28.48 14.18 7.56
C GLU A 12 -28.32 14.27 6.03
N LEU A 13 -28.19 15.49 5.50
CA LEU A 13 -27.93 15.72 4.07
C LEU A 13 -26.57 15.16 3.64
N ALA A 14 -25.53 15.31 4.47
CA ALA A 14 -24.21 14.72 4.20
C ALA A 14 -24.30 13.19 4.12
N ASP A 15 -25.00 12.56 5.07
CA ASP A 15 -25.20 11.11 5.10
C ASP A 15 -26.04 10.62 3.91
N GLU A 16 -27.04 11.40 3.48
CA GLU A 16 -27.82 11.16 2.25
C GLU A 16 -26.93 11.21 1.01
N ALA A 17 -26.10 12.26 0.88
CA ALA A 17 -25.16 12.42 -0.23
C ALA A 17 -24.15 11.26 -0.26
N PHE A 18 -23.66 10.84 0.90
CA PHE A 18 -22.76 9.70 1.03
C PHE A 18 -23.44 8.39 0.58
N ARG A 19 -24.67 8.13 1.04
CA ARG A 19 -25.48 6.96 0.62
C ARG A 19 -25.78 6.98 -0.88
N ALA A 20 -25.95 8.17 -1.46
CA ALA A 20 -26.15 8.38 -2.89
C ALA A 20 -24.86 8.31 -3.72
N MET A 21 -23.73 7.92 -3.13
CA MET A 21 -22.40 7.84 -3.77
C MET A 21 -21.85 9.19 -4.23
N ASN A 22 -22.44 10.31 -3.78
CA ASN A 22 -21.96 11.65 -4.07
C ASN A 22 -20.95 12.08 -3.00
N TYR A 23 -19.80 11.44 -3.02
CA TYR A 23 -18.78 11.56 -1.97
C TYR A 23 -18.10 12.93 -1.93
N GLU A 24 -17.96 13.61 -3.08
CA GLU A 24 -17.41 14.97 -3.11
C GLU A 24 -18.31 15.94 -2.35
N LEU A 25 -19.61 15.93 -2.67
CA LEU A 25 -20.58 16.77 -1.97
C LEU A 25 -20.65 16.43 -0.48
N ALA A 26 -20.63 15.15 -0.11
CA ALA A 26 -20.62 14.74 1.30
C ALA A 26 -19.39 15.29 2.03
N ALA A 27 -18.20 15.19 1.43
CA ALA A 27 -16.96 15.70 2.01
C ALA A 27 -17.01 17.22 2.23
N ASP A 28 -17.52 17.97 1.25
CA ASP A 28 -17.68 19.43 1.33
C ASP A 28 -18.68 19.82 2.43
N ILE A 29 -19.78 19.08 2.59
CA ILE A 29 -20.74 19.32 3.67
C ILE A 29 -20.11 19.06 5.04
N TYR A 30 -19.38 17.96 5.22
CA TYR A 30 -18.68 17.68 6.49
C TYR A 30 -17.62 18.73 6.80
N GLU A 31 -16.93 19.25 5.80
CA GLU A 31 -15.98 20.37 5.96
C GLU A 31 -16.66 21.65 6.44
N CYS A 32 -17.77 22.04 5.82
CA CYS A 32 -18.58 23.17 6.28
C CYS A 32 -19.04 22.97 7.73
N GLN A 33 -19.50 21.77 8.09
CA GLN A 33 -19.92 21.47 9.46
C GLN A 33 -18.78 21.50 10.47
N LEU A 34 -17.56 21.10 10.09
CA LEU A 34 -16.37 21.23 10.94
C LEU A 34 -16.00 22.69 11.21
N LEU A 35 -16.19 23.59 10.24
CA LEU A 35 -15.97 25.03 10.42
C LEU A 35 -17.00 25.66 11.37
N GLU A 36 -18.25 25.20 11.33
CA GLU A 36 -19.34 25.74 12.15
C GLU A 36 -19.39 25.17 13.58
N LEU A 37 -19.16 23.87 13.72
CA LEU A 37 -19.30 23.13 14.98
C LEU A 37 -17.97 22.95 15.73
N GLY A 38 -16.85 23.22 15.05
CA GLY A 38 -15.51 22.97 15.57
C GLY A 38 -15.07 21.52 15.42
N PRO A 39 -13.87 21.19 15.94
CA PRO A 39 -13.24 19.90 15.72
C PRO A 39 -14.01 18.78 16.44
N GLN A 40 -14.56 17.85 15.65
CA GLN A 40 -15.24 16.67 16.16
C GLN A 40 -14.70 15.43 15.46
N ARG A 41 -14.35 14.42 16.25
CA ARG A 41 -13.75 13.18 15.74
C ARG A 41 -14.65 12.50 14.72
N ALA A 42 -15.94 12.38 15.01
CA ALA A 42 -16.91 11.73 14.12
C ALA A 42 -16.96 12.42 12.74
N LEU A 43 -16.98 13.75 12.71
CA LEU A 43 -17.02 14.51 11.45
C LEU A 43 -15.72 14.38 10.65
N TYR A 44 -14.56 14.37 11.32
CA TYR A 44 -13.29 14.11 10.62
C TYR A 44 -13.26 12.71 10.00
N LEU A 45 -13.79 11.68 10.68
CA LEU A 45 -13.87 10.33 10.12
C LEU A 45 -14.85 10.24 8.96
N SER A 46 -16.04 10.84 9.06
CA SER A 46 -16.99 10.86 7.95
C SER A 46 -16.44 11.63 6.74
N LYS A 47 -15.78 12.77 6.96
CA LYS A 47 -15.05 13.51 5.90
C LYS A 47 -13.96 12.64 5.28
N ALA A 48 -13.15 11.96 6.10
CA ALA A 48 -12.05 11.11 5.62
C ALA A 48 -12.57 9.92 4.78
N GLY A 49 -13.66 9.28 5.21
CA GLY A 49 -14.31 8.21 4.44
C GLY A 49 -14.80 8.70 3.08
N ALA A 50 -15.47 9.86 3.04
CA ALA A 50 -15.96 10.47 1.81
C ALA A 50 -14.80 10.82 0.85
N LEU A 51 -13.76 11.49 1.35
CA LEU A 51 -12.56 11.84 0.58
C LEU A 51 -11.82 10.62 0.03
N THR A 52 -11.77 9.54 0.82
CA THR A 52 -11.18 8.28 0.37
C THR A 52 -11.95 7.71 -0.82
N ARG A 53 -13.29 7.68 -0.72
CA ARG A 53 -14.17 7.10 -1.74
C ARG A 53 -14.15 7.87 -3.06
N CYS A 54 -13.87 9.18 -3.05
CA CYS A 54 -13.61 9.97 -4.27
C CYS A 54 -12.13 10.01 -4.71
N GLY A 55 -11.23 9.29 -4.03
CA GLY A 55 -9.82 9.16 -4.41
C GLY A 55 -8.92 10.33 -3.98
N ARG A 56 -9.43 11.29 -3.20
CA ARG A 56 -8.65 12.42 -2.63
C ARG A 56 -7.88 11.98 -1.38
N PHE A 57 -6.96 11.02 -1.55
CA PHE A 57 -6.26 10.37 -0.44
C PHE A 57 -5.44 11.33 0.44
N THR A 58 -4.81 12.34 -0.16
CA THR A 58 -4.00 13.32 0.59
C THR A 58 -4.83 14.04 1.65
N GLU A 59 -6.00 14.54 1.26
CA GLU A 59 -6.93 15.23 2.16
C GLU A 59 -7.60 14.25 3.13
N ALA A 60 -7.87 13.01 2.68
CA ALA A 60 -8.36 11.96 3.57
C ALA A 60 -7.36 11.67 4.69
N PHE A 61 -6.05 11.61 4.39
CA PHE A 61 -5.01 11.41 5.40
C PHE A 61 -4.93 12.58 6.39
N GLU A 62 -5.09 13.82 5.92
CA GLU A 62 -5.16 14.99 6.81
C GLU A 62 -6.38 14.93 7.73
N ALA A 63 -7.54 14.50 7.21
CA ALA A 63 -8.75 14.31 8.01
C ALA A 63 -8.58 13.17 9.04
N TYR A 64 -8.00 12.03 8.66
CA TYR A 64 -7.68 10.94 9.60
C TYR A 64 -6.68 11.39 10.66
N ARG A 65 -5.66 12.16 10.28
CA ARG A 65 -4.70 12.73 11.24
C ARG A 65 -5.40 13.63 12.24
N SER A 66 -6.29 14.50 11.78
CA SER A 66 -7.09 15.38 12.64
C SER A 66 -7.99 14.58 13.59
N ALA A 67 -8.59 13.48 13.13
CA ALA A 67 -9.32 12.56 13.99
C ALA A 67 -8.41 11.89 15.04
N ALA A 68 -7.20 11.49 14.65
CA ALA A 68 -6.20 10.84 15.50
C ALA A 68 -5.67 11.76 16.62
N GLU A 69 -5.63 13.07 16.36
CA GLU A 69 -5.27 14.10 17.35
C GLU A 69 -6.33 14.21 18.47
N LEU A 70 -7.60 13.86 18.18
CA LEU A 70 -8.68 13.85 19.16
C LEU A 70 -8.76 12.52 19.93
N GLU A 71 -8.70 11.39 19.23
CA GLU A 71 -8.62 10.07 19.83
C GLU A 71 -7.84 9.12 18.93
N ARG A 72 -7.06 8.21 19.51
CA ARG A 72 -6.31 7.19 18.79
C ARG A 72 -7.22 6.42 17.81
N LEU A 73 -6.84 6.41 16.54
CA LEU A 73 -7.50 5.63 15.50
C LEU A 73 -7.46 4.13 15.81
N ARG A 74 -8.55 3.46 15.47
CA ARG A 74 -8.72 2.02 15.51
C ARG A 74 -8.82 1.49 14.07
N PRO A 75 -8.57 0.19 13.83
CA PRO A 75 -8.65 -0.39 12.49
C PRO A 75 -10.01 -0.18 11.82
N GLU A 76 -11.09 -0.15 12.60
CA GLU A 76 -12.45 0.05 12.11
C GLU A 76 -12.64 1.45 11.51
N ASP A 77 -11.90 2.45 12.01
CA ASP A 77 -11.97 3.82 11.49
C ASP A 77 -11.34 3.94 10.09
N LEU A 78 -10.52 2.96 9.68
CA LEU A 78 -9.77 2.97 8.42
C LEU A 78 -10.36 2.02 7.36
N SER A 79 -11.55 1.47 7.59
CA SER A 79 -12.15 0.47 6.69
C SER A 79 -12.31 0.99 5.26
N ASP A 80 -12.85 2.21 5.09
CA ASP A 80 -13.03 2.82 3.77
C ASP A 80 -11.69 3.01 3.05
N LEU A 81 -10.65 3.46 3.78
CA LEU A 81 -9.30 3.60 3.26
C LEU A 81 -8.75 2.27 2.76
N LEU A 82 -8.87 1.24 3.58
CA LEU A 82 -8.36 -0.09 3.24
C LEU A 82 -9.13 -0.70 2.06
N ASP A 83 -10.46 -0.55 2.02
CA ASP A 83 -11.30 -1.04 0.93
C ASP A 83 -10.96 -0.35 -0.39
N CYS A 84 -10.82 0.98 -0.38
CA CYS A 84 -10.43 1.75 -1.57
C CYS A 84 -9.02 1.40 -2.05
N ILE A 85 -8.04 1.28 -1.15
CA ILE A 85 -6.68 0.88 -1.54
C ILE A 85 -6.70 -0.55 -2.10
N ALA A 86 -7.37 -1.49 -1.43
CA ALA A 86 -7.46 -2.87 -1.89
C ALA A 86 -8.14 -2.99 -3.27
N ALA A 87 -9.20 -2.21 -3.50
CA ALA A 87 -9.87 -2.15 -4.81
C ALA A 87 -8.94 -1.61 -5.91
N ASN A 88 -8.13 -0.59 -5.60
CA ASN A 88 -7.19 0.00 -6.55
C ASN A 88 -6.00 -0.91 -6.88
N VAL A 89 -5.48 -1.63 -5.88
CA VAL A 89 -4.42 -2.64 -6.10
C VAL A 89 -4.93 -3.72 -7.05
N ARG A 90 -6.13 -4.27 -6.78
CA ARG A 90 -6.75 -5.29 -7.66
C ARG A 90 -7.03 -4.79 -9.08
N LEU A 91 -7.44 -3.53 -9.24
CA LEU A 91 -7.73 -2.96 -10.56
C LEU A 91 -6.47 -2.81 -11.41
N LYS A 92 -5.34 -2.41 -10.82
CA LYS A 92 -4.05 -2.32 -11.53
C LYS A 92 -3.55 -3.66 -12.03
N GLU A 93 -3.94 -4.76 -11.39
CA GLU A 93 -3.52 -6.12 -11.76
C GLU A 93 -4.52 -6.82 -12.69
N ALA A 94 -5.80 -6.45 -12.62
CA ALA A 94 -6.82 -6.86 -13.59
C ALA A 94 -6.60 -6.26 -15.00
N LEU A 95 -5.61 -5.39 -15.16
CA LEU A 95 -5.03 -4.93 -16.43
C LEU A 95 -3.67 -5.63 -16.64
N PRO A 96 -3.62 -6.88 -17.12
CA PRO A 96 -2.34 -7.56 -17.31
C PRO A 96 -1.61 -6.94 -18.51
N GLN A 97 -0.39 -6.45 -18.26
CA GLN A 97 0.76 -6.56 -19.17
C GLN A 97 0.53 -6.18 -20.64
N ALA A 98 0.46 -4.88 -20.93
CA ALA A 98 0.76 -4.36 -22.28
C ALA A 98 2.21 -3.82 -22.41
N ALA A 99 2.97 -3.70 -21.31
CA ALA A 99 4.31 -3.08 -21.31
C ALA A 99 5.49 -4.06 -21.44
N GLY A 100 5.23 -5.35 -21.65
CA GLY A 100 6.25 -6.40 -21.72
C GLY A 100 6.52 -6.96 -23.12
N ARG A 101 6.48 -6.15 -24.19
CA ARG A 101 6.96 -6.61 -25.51
C ARG A 101 8.43 -6.26 -25.71
N LEU A 102 9.25 -7.31 -25.70
CA LEU A 102 10.50 -7.49 -26.46
C LEU A 102 11.18 -6.20 -26.94
N ARG A 103 12.19 -5.70 -26.20
CA ARG A 103 13.14 -4.74 -26.76
C ARG A 103 14.35 -5.48 -27.34
N HIS A 104 14.27 -5.77 -28.64
CA HIS A 104 15.45 -5.74 -29.51
C HIS A 104 15.40 -4.43 -30.30
N GLY A 105 16.42 -3.58 -30.07
CA GLY A 105 17.01 -2.61 -31.00
C GLY A 105 16.14 -1.60 -31.74
N GLY A 106 16.23 -0.32 -31.35
CA GLY A 106 15.93 0.83 -32.22
C GLY A 106 16.11 2.17 -31.49
N PRO A 107 17.00 3.08 -31.95
CA PRO A 107 17.16 4.39 -31.32
C PRO A 107 16.21 5.40 -31.96
N GLY A 108 15.33 6.00 -31.15
CA GLY A 108 14.43 7.07 -31.57
C GLY A 108 13.72 7.62 -30.33
N GLN A 109 14.02 8.87 -30.00
CA GLN A 109 13.56 9.57 -28.80
C GLN A 109 12.07 9.89 -28.89
N GLU A 110 11.28 9.53 -27.87
CA GLU A 110 10.22 10.38 -27.32
C GLU A 110 10.21 10.22 -25.80
N LYS A 111 10.24 11.36 -25.09
CA LYS A 111 10.28 11.46 -23.64
C LYS A 111 8.90 11.10 -23.07
N GLU A 112 8.69 9.83 -22.73
CA GLU A 112 7.70 9.46 -21.73
C GLU A 112 8.41 9.37 -20.39
N GLU A 113 8.30 10.43 -19.62
CA GLU A 113 8.53 10.42 -18.17
C GLU A 113 7.37 9.65 -17.52
N GLU A 114 7.23 8.38 -17.89
CA GLU A 114 6.46 7.41 -17.15
C GLU A 114 7.33 7.10 -15.93
N ALA A 115 7.19 7.93 -14.89
CA ALA A 115 7.74 7.65 -13.58
C ALA A 115 7.30 6.23 -13.25
N ALA A 116 8.23 5.27 -13.35
CA ALA A 116 8.02 3.86 -13.16
C ALA A 116 7.10 3.69 -11.95
N ALA A 117 5.81 3.51 -12.22
CA ALA A 117 4.78 3.45 -11.22
C ALA A 117 4.99 2.08 -10.60
N SER A 118 5.94 2.02 -9.66
CA SER A 118 6.39 0.80 -9.04
C SER A 118 5.16 0.01 -8.66
N GLU A 119 5.12 -1.23 -9.17
CA GLU A 119 4.02 -2.14 -8.93
C GLU A 119 3.77 -2.16 -7.42
N PRO A 120 2.53 -1.88 -6.97
CA PRO A 120 2.22 -1.92 -5.56
C PRO A 120 2.63 -3.31 -5.06
N LEU A 121 3.38 -3.37 -3.95
CA LEU A 121 3.92 -4.61 -3.37
C LEU A 121 5.21 -5.18 -4.02
N SER A 122 5.89 -4.41 -4.88
CA SER A 122 7.27 -4.71 -5.30
C SER A 122 8.30 -4.26 -4.25
N CYS A 123 9.35 -5.07 -4.06
CA CYS A 123 10.49 -4.70 -3.23
C CYS A 123 11.34 -3.65 -3.96
N ARG A 124 11.67 -2.54 -3.30
CA ARG A 124 12.48 -1.47 -3.94
C ARG A 124 13.97 -1.79 -4.11
N ILE A 125 14.43 -2.93 -3.62
CA ILE A 125 15.82 -3.41 -3.78
C ILE A 125 15.89 -4.36 -4.98
N CYS A 126 15.18 -5.48 -4.92
CA CYS A 126 15.21 -6.47 -6.00
C CYS A 126 14.19 -6.21 -7.11
N LEU A 127 13.29 -5.23 -6.97
CA LEU A 127 12.22 -4.84 -7.90
C LEU A 127 11.15 -5.91 -8.17
N GLU A 128 11.33 -7.11 -7.66
CA GLU A 128 10.38 -8.23 -7.70
C GLU A 128 9.29 -8.13 -6.60
N LEU A 129 8.23 -8.93 -6.74
CA LEU A 129 7.19 -9.10 -5.71
C LEU A 129 7.80 -9.39 -4.34
N LEU A 130 7.29 -8.71 -3.31
CA LEU A 130 7.73 -8.90 -1.92
C LEU A 130 7.63 -10.37 -1.48
N PHE A 131 8.71 -10.90 -0.92
CA PHE A 131 8.78 -12.23 -0.33
C PHE A 131 9.30 -12.14 1.10
N GLU A 132 8.57 -12.74 2.04
CA GLU A 132 8.79 -12.56 3.48
C GLU A 132 8.99 -11.07 3.83
N PRO A 133 8.00 -10.20 3.55
CA PRO A 133 8.12 -8.76 3.69
C PRO A 133 8.51 -8.31 5.11
N VAL A 134 9.51 -7.44 5.20
CA VAL A 134 9.93 -6.76 6.42
C VAL A 134 9.68 -5.27 6.26
N SER A 135 8.85 -4.71 7.14
CA SER A 135 8.58 -3.28 7.19
C SER A 135 9.53 -2.57 8.15
N LEU A 136 10.23 -1.56 7.65
CA LEU A 136 11.06 -0.66 8.46
C LEU A 136 10.19 0.32 9.26
N PRO A 137 10.72 1.00 10.30
CA PRO A 137 9.95 1.95 11.14
C PRO A 137 9.29 3.10 10.37
N CYS A 138 9.87 3.47 9.22
CA CYS A 138 9.31 4.46 8.30
C CYS A 138 8.13 3.95 7.44
N GLY A 139 7.71 2.68 7.59
CA GLY A 139 6.61 2.06 6.86
C GLY A 139 6.99 1.40 5.53
N HIS A 140 8.15 1.71 4.94
CA HIS A 140 8.62 1.04 3.72
C HIS A 140 8.93 -0.44 3.97
N THR A 141 8.54 -1.28 3.01
CA THR A 141 8.60 -2.73 3.12
C THR A 141 9.51 -3.31 2.04
N PHE A 142 10.34 -4.28 2.43
CA PHE A 142 11.35 -4.93 1.58
C PHE A 142 11.32 -6.45 1.81
N CYS A 143 11.93 -7.24 0.93
CA CYS A 143 12.10 -8.67 1.19
C CYS A 143 13.06 -8.89 2.36
N ARG A 144 12.80 -9.89 3.22
CA ARG A 144 13.72 -10.28 4.32
C ARG A 144 15.15 -10.47 3.83
N ARG A 145 15.33 -11.29 2.78
CA ARG A 145 16.63 -11.55 2.14
C ARG A 145 17.35 -10.27 1.72
N CYS A 146 16.64 -9.32 1.10
CA CYS A 146 17.25 -8.06 0.66
C CYS A 146 17.70 -7.18 1.84
N VAL A 147 16.96 -7.17 2.94
CA VAL A 147 17.37 -6.43 4.14
C VAL A 147 18.59 -7.06 4.79
N GLU A 148 18.63 -8.40 4.87
CA GLU A 148 19.72 -9.17 5.46
C GLU A 148 21.01 -9.11 4.63
N GLU A 149 20.93 -9.27 3.31
CA GLU A 149 22.08 -9.28 2.40
C GLU A 149 22.69 -7.89 2.19
N GLU A 150 21.87 -6.84 2.02
CA GLU A 150 22.39 -5.47 1.84
C GLU A 150 22.69 -4.76 3.17
N THR A 151 22.57 -5.45 4.32
CA THR A 151 22.74 -4.87 5.67
C THR A 151 21.94 -3.59 5.87
N VAL A 152 20.69 -3.58 5.37
CA VAL A 152 19.86 -2.38 5.36
C VAL A 152 19.37 -2.08 6.76
N THR A 153 20.10 -1.22 7.48
CA THR A 153 19.67 -0.68 8.79
C THR A 153 18.80 0.57 8.64
N GLU A 154 18.80 1.20 7.46
CA GLU A 154 18.12 2.47 7.18
C GLU A 154 17.38 2.42 5.83
N CYS A 155 16.24 3.11 5.76
CA CYS A 155 15.43 3.18 4.55
C CYS A 155 16.12 4.00 3.44
N LYS A 156 16.52 3.35 2.34
CA LYS A 156 17.12 4.01 1.16
C LYS A 156 16.12 4.79 0.29
N VAL A 157 14.81 4.62 0.54
CA VAL A 157 13.71 5.21 -0.25
C VAL A 157 13.15 6.47 0.41
N CYS A 158 13.39 6.63 1.71
CA CYS A 158 12.77 7.66 2.52
C CYS A 158 13.57 8.96 2.45
N PRO A 159 12.96 10.11 2.09
CA PRO A 159 13.59 11.41 2.29
C PRO A 159 13.74 11.75 3.79
N LEU A 160 12.99 11.08 4.66
CA LEU A 160 12.97 11.26 6.11
C LEU A 160 13.90 10.29 6.87
N SER A 161 14.85 9.65 6.18
CA SER A 161 15.90 8.85 6.84
C SER A 161 16.70 9.74 7.82
N PRO A 162 17.13 9.21 9.00
CA PRO A 162 17.98 9.96 9.94
C PRO A 162 19.29 10.48 9.33
N ALA A 163 19.72 9.97 8.17
CA ALA A 163 20.88 10.47 7.45
C ALA A 163 20.61 11.69 6.53
N GLY A 164 19.36 12.14 6.38
CA GLY A 164 18.96 13.20 5.42
C GLY A 164 18.37 14.47 6.04
N ALA A 165 18.07 14.50 7.34
CA ALA A 165 17.53 15.68 8.01
C ALA A 165 18.65 16.67 8.37
N GLY A 166 18.98 17.56 7.45
CA GLY A 166 19.70 18.79 7.77
C GLY A 166 18.90 19.61 8.80
N ALA A 167 19.53 19.84 9.96
CA ALA A 167 19.30 20.90 10.94
C ALA A 167 17.84 21.28 11.32
N GLY A 168 17.40 20.87 12.51
CA GLY A 168 16.33 21.56 13.23
C GLY A 168 15.65 20.81 14.38
N ALA A 169 16.10 21.10 15.61
CA ALA A 169 15.37 21.06 16.88
C ALA A 169 15.06 19.72 17.60
N ALA A 170 15.87 19.48 18.63
CA ALA A 170 15.50 19.26 20.04
C ALA A 170 14.78 17.95 20.48
N SER A 171 15.62 17.02 20.94
CA SER A 171 15.59 16.38 22.27
C SER A 171 14.26 15.88 22.86
N SER A 172 14.13 14.55 22.98
CA SER A 172 14.01 13.93 24.30
C SER A 172 14.53 12.49 24.30
N SER A 173 15.23 12.18 25.38
CA SER A 173 15.94 10.93 25.66
C SER A 173 15.00 9.73 25.78
N SER A 174 15.23 8.68 24.97
CA SER A 174 14.95 7.30 25.37
C SER A 174 15.93 6.36 24.65
N SER A 175 16.31 5.29 25.36
CA SER A 175 17.31 4.27 24.98
C SER A 175 17.18 3.75 23.54
N PRO A 176 18.24 3.14 22.95
CA PRO A 176 18.14 2.49 21.65
C PRO A 176 17.34 1.19 21.81
N ALA A 177 16.02 1.31 21.94
CA ALA A 177 15.13 0.18 21.77
C ALA A 177 15.26 -0.24 20.31
N LYS A 178 15.81 -1.44 20.07
CA LYS A 178 15.76 -2.11 18.77
C LYS A 178 14.36 -1.87 18.19
N PRO A 179 14.23 -1.31 16.97
CA PRO A 179 12.93 -1.17 16.36
C PRO A 179 12.31 -2.56 16.30
N ARG A 180 11.24 -2.77 17.08
CA ARG A 180 10.47 -4.00 16.96
C ARG A 180 9.88 -3.93 15.56
N ALA A 181 10.47 -4.68 14.63
CA ALA A 181 9.84 -4.99 13.36
C ALA A 181 8.38 -5.29 13.68
N HIS A 182 7.46 -4.62 12.98
CA HIS A 182 6.04 -4.75 13.21
C HIS A 182 5.62 -6.15 12.75
N LEU A 183 5.92 -7.18 13.55
CA LEU A 183 5.87 -8.58 13.17
C LEU A 183 4.45 -8.96 12.69
N GLY A 184 3.43 -8.29 13.21
CA GLY A 184 2.05 -8.43 12.75
C GLY A 184 1.80 -7.93 11.32
N LEU A 185 2.44 -6.84 10.88
CA LEU A 185 2.32 -6.35 9.50
C LEU A 185 2.97 -7.32 8.50
N THR A 186 4.11 -7.91 8.85
CA THR A 186 4.76 -8.96 8.05
C THR A 186 3.84 -10.15 7.83
N VAL A 187 3.23 -10.69 8.89
CA VAL A 187 2.33 -11.85 8.78
C VAL A 187 1.09 -11.54 7.94
N ILE A 188 0.48 -10.35 8.14
CA ILE A 188 -0.67 -9.93 7.35
C ILE A 188 -0.29 -9.78 5.88
N LEU A 189 0.83 -9.11 5.57
CA LEU A 189 1.28 -8.94 4.20
C LEU A 189 1.62 -10.29 3.54
N CYS A 190 2.26 -11.22 4.24
CA CYS A 190 2.45 -12.58 3.73
C CYS A 190 1.11 -13.24 3.35
N ASN A 191 0.13 -13.23 4.26
CA ASN A 191 -1.18 -13.85 4.02
C ASN A 191 -1.94 -13.18 2.86
N LEU A 192 -1.87 -11.85 2.76
CA LEU A 192 -2.50 -11.11 1.66
C LEU A 192 -1.81 -11.40 0.34
N LEU A 193 -0.49 -11.44 0.30
CA LEU A 193 0.29 -11.77 -0.89
C LEU A 193 -0.02 -13.19 -1.37
N GLU A 194 -0.06 -14.18 -0.49
CA GLU A 194 -0.40 -15.55 -0.86
C GLU A 194 -1.86 -15.69 -1.33
N LYS A 195 -2.78 -14.89 -0.77
CA LYS A 195 -4.19 -14.89 -1.17
C LYS A 195 -4.45 -14.17 -2.49
N TRP A 196 -3.77 -13.06 -2.72
CA TRP A 196 -3.98 -12.21 -3.90
C TRP A 196 -3.10 -12.63 -5.08
N PHE A 197 -1.91 -13.16 -4.81
CA PHE A 197 -0.88 -13.53 -5.81
C PHE A 197 -0.32 -14.93 -5.60
N PRO A 198 -1.16 -15.98 -5.61
CA PRO A 198 -0.70 -17.33 -5.30
C PRO A 198 0.34 -17.86 -6.30
N LEU A 199 0.21 -17.52 -7.59
CA LEU A 199 1.12 -17.99 -8.64
C LEU A 199 2.45 -17.25 -8.62
N GLU A 200 2.41 -15.94 -8.44
CA GLU A 200 3.56 -15.06 -8.36
C GLU A 200 4.36 -15.33 -7.08
N CYS A 201 3.69 -15.51 -5.94
CA CYS A 201 4.33 -15.92 -4.70
C CYS A 201 5.02 -17.29 -4.84
N ARG A 202 4.38 -18.24 -5.53
CA ARG A 202 4.97 -19.55 -5.79
C ARG A 202 6.18 -19.46 -6.72
N ALA A 203 6.07 -18.69 -7.81
CA ALA A 203 7.19 -18.44 -8.71
C ALA A 203 8.36 -17.78 -7.98
N ARG A 204 8.07 -16.79 -7.13
CA ARG A 204 9.07 -16.10 -6.32
C ARG A 204 9.79 -17.03 -5.33
N ARG A 205 9.05 -17.94 -4.69
CA ARG A 205 9.62 -18.98 -3.81
C ARG A 205 10.58 -19.89 -4.57
N LEU A 206 10.17 -20.38 -5.74
CA LEU A 206 11.00 -21.24 -6.60
C LEU A 206 12.28 -20.52 -7.06
N GLN A 207 12.18 -19.24 -7.44
CA GLN A 207 13.35 -18.44 -7.82
C GLN A 207 14.37 -18.31 -6.67
N LEU A 208 13.89 -18.07 -5.45
CA LEU A 208 14.75 -17.95 -4.28
C LEU A 208 15.43 -19.28 -3.93
N GLU A 209 14.68 -20.37 -3.97
CA GLU A 209 15.24 -21.72 -3.77
C GLU A 209 16.26 -22.07 -4.85
N ALA A 210 15.97 -21.76 -6.12
CA ALA A 210 16.92 -21.93 -7.22
C ALA A 210 18.21 -21.14 -7.00
N ALA A 211 18.13 -19.89 -6.54
CA ALA A 211 19.29 -19.07 -6.20
C ALA A 211 20.13 -19.71 -5.09
N THR A 212 19.49 -20.23 -4.04
CA THR A 212 20.22 -20.93 -2.96
C THR A 212 20.93 -22.19 -3.47
N LEU A 213 20.31 -22.98 -4.35
CA LEU A 213 20.94 -24.16 -4.93
C LEU A 213 22.12 -23.80 -5.83
N ALA A 214 21.99 -22.73 -6.62
CA ALA A 214 23.07 -22.22 -7.47
C ALA A 214 24.28 -21.73 -6.64
N GLU A 215 24.05 -21.10 -5.49
CA GLU A 215 25.10 -20.71 -4.54
C GLU A 215 25.86 -21.93 -3.98
N HIS A 216 25.19 -23.07 -3.81
CA HIS A 216 25.78 -24.33 -3.38
C HIS A 216 26.33 -25.19 -4.53
N GLY A 217 26.24 -24.72 -5.78
CA GLY A 217 26.78 -25.38 -6.97
C GLY A 217 25.89 -26.46 -7.59
N ASP A 218 24.67 -26.69 -7.10
CA ASP A 218 23.71 -27.62 -7.73
C ASP A 218 22.89 -26.90 -8.81
N TYR A 219 23.54 -26.66 -9.95
CA TYR A 219 22.92 -25.98 -11.08
C TYR A 219 21.81 -26.80 -11.73
N THR A 220 21.86 -28.13 -11.64
CA THR A 220 20.84 -29.01 -12.22
C THR A 220 19.51 -28.88 -11.49
N ALA A 221 19.53 -28.94 -10.16
CA ALA A 221 18.33 -28.75 -9.37
C ALA A 221 17.84 -27.28 -9.47
N ALA A 222 18.74 -26.30 -9.47
CA ALA A 222 18.40 -24.89 -9.65
C ALA A 222 17.68 -24.62 -10.99
N LEU A 223 18.18 -25.17 -12.10
CA LEU A 223 17.53 -25.05 -13.41
C LEU A 223 16.12 -25.67 -13.41
N GLY A 224 15.95 -26.84 -12.78
CA GLY A 224 14.64 -27.47 -12.66
C GLY A 224 13.62 -26.60 -11.91
N LEU A 225 14.03 -25.88 -10.87
CA LEU A 225 13.15 -24.95 -10.16
C LEU A 225 12.83 -23.69 -10.99
N CYS A 226 13.80 -23.18 -11.75
CA CYS A 226 13.56 -22.07 -12.70
C CYS A 226 12.55 -22.45 -13.79
N GLU A 227 12.65 -23.66 -14.35
CA GLU A 227 11.69 -24.17 -15.34
C GLU A 227 10.28 -24.31 -14.75
N GLN A 228 10.18 -24.80 -13.51
CA GLN A 228 8.91 -24.83 -12.79
C GLN A 228 8.32 -23.42 -12.61
N ALA A 229 9.13 -22.44 -12.20
CA ALA A 229 8.68 -21.06 -12.05
C ALA A 229 8.16 -20.48 -13.39
N LEU A 230 8.89 -20.73 -14.49
CA LEU A 230 8.48 -20.29 -15.83
C LEU A 230 7.19 -20.97 -16.31
N SER A 231 6.94 -22.21 -15.90
CA SER A 231 5.72 -22.93 -16.25
C SER A 231 4.46 -22.32 -15.61
N LEU A 232 4.60 -21.69 -14.43
CA LEU A 232 3.51 -20.99 -13.75
C LEU A 232 3.08 -19.74 -14.53
N GLY A 233 4.03 -19.00 -15.12
CA GLY A 233 3.74 -17.81 -15.94
C GLY A 233 3.06 -18.12 -17.28
N LYS A 234 3.23 -19.33 -17.82
CA LYS A 234 2.62 -19.75 -19.11
C LYS A 234 1.15 -20.18 -18.98
N GLY A 235 0.64 -20.36 -17.76
CA GLY A 235 -0.76 -20.74 -17.49
C GLY A 235 -1.76 -19.58 -17.41
N SER A 236 -1.30 -18.33 -17.45
CA SER A 236 -2.12 -17.13 -17.19
C SER A 236 -3.14 -16.74 -18.30
N GLY A 237 -3.38 -17.61 -19.28
CA GLY A 237 -4.37 -17.39 -20.33
C GLY A 237 -5.80 -17.86 -19.99
N ALA A 238 -6.02 -18.55 -18.87
CA ALA A 238 -7.31 -19.23 -18.63
C ALA A 238 -7.67 -19.39 -17.13
N GLY A 239 -7.59 -18.31 -16.35
CA GLY A 239 -7.98 -18.34 -14.94
C GLY A 239 -8.54 -17.00 -14.48
N GLY A 240 -9.80 -16.70 -14.84
CA GLY A 240 -10.55 -15.63 -14.18
C GLY A 240 -10.67 -15.91 -12.68
N PRO A 241 -10.83 -14.87 -11.84
CA PRO A 241 -10.88 -15.04 -10.39
C PRO A 241 -12.05 -15.95 -9.99
N ALA A 242 -11.78 -16.92 -9.10
CA ALA A 242 -12.78 -17.82 -8.57
C ALA A 242 -13.87 -17.05 -7.80
N PRO A 243 -15.17 -17.35 -8.00
CA PRO A 243 -16.24 -16.74 -7.23
C PRO A 243 -16.19 -17.20 -5.77
N VAL A 244 -16.46 -16.27 -4.85
CA VAL A 244 -16.51 -16.52 -3.41
C VAL A 244 -17.88 -17.12 -3.05
N PRO A 245 -17.97 -18.16 -2.20
CA PRO A 245 -19.26 -18.64 -1.69
C PRO A 245 -19.86 -17.60 -0.72
N GLY A 246 -21.16 -17.35 -0.85
CA GLY A 246 -21.95 -16.45 0.00
C GLY A 246 -22.31 -17.03 1.36
#